data_AF-A0A345HRC0-F1
#
_entry.id   AF-A0A345HRC0-F1
#
_cell.length_a   1.000
_cell.length_b   1.000
_cell.length_c   1.000
_cell.angle_alpha   90.00
_cell.angle_beta   90.00
_cell.angle_gamma   90.00
#
_symmetry.space_group_name_H-M   'P 1'
#
loop_
_entity.id
_entity.type
_entity.pdbx_description
1 polymer ?
#
loop_
_entity_poly.entity_id
_entity_poly.type
_entity_poly.pdbx_seq_one_letter_code
_entity_poly.pdbx_strand_id
1 'polypeptide(L)'
;MSMTRNDADADGWLVGEARTTLGAGATAVEVFAVLAERTADWHATALAVCLALGIPATEAERRLDEEFAGLCEEFQPGEETECAGVLEMTGLFDVPRTLDPQDEEVKRLLQTAIGALGKLRSGHAFSLSRQFRTGQLTRAFLSLARVGPRPGHSSASDYWAALVAAGELLQSGDREDLASVEKALEDCRQHTAQSALALG
;
A
#
# COMPACT_ATOMS: atom_id res chain seq x y z
N MET A 1 34.34 -6.15 -9.33
CA MET A 1 33.12 -5.33 -9.30
C MET A 1 33.51 -3.90 -9.62
N SER A 2 33.50 -3.55 -10.90
CA SER A 2 33.68 -2.18 -11.37
C SER A 2 32.39 -1.80 -12.10
N MET A 3 31.47 -1.14 -11.40
CA MET A 3 30.41 -0.35 -12.04
C MET A 3 31.10 0.80 -12.76
N THR A 4 31.23 0.68 -14.07
CA THR A 4 31.87 1.69 -14.89
C THR A 4 30.91 2.85 -15.08
N ARG A 5 31.40 4.07 -14.87
CA ARG A 5 30.78 5.40 -15.05
C ARG A 5 29.66 5.55 -16.11
N ASN A 6 29.64 4.68 -17.12
CA ASN A 6 28.63 4.61 -18.18
C ASN A 6 27.26 4.09 -17.69
N ASP A 7 27.23 3.20 -16.69
CA ASP A 7 25.98 2.63 -16.15
C ASP A 7 25.25 3.68 -15.29
N ALA A 8 25.99 4.43 -14.48
CA ALA A 8 25.43 5.53 -13.67
C ALA A 8 24.86 6.68 -14.53
N ASP A 9 25.44 6.94 -15.70
CA ASP A 9 24.95 7.94 -16.65
C ASP A 9 23.68 7.45 -17.38
N ALA A 10 23.60 6.15 -17.68
CA ALA A 10 22.41 5.51 -18.25
C ALA A 10 21.24 5.47 -17.25
N ASP A 11 21.51 5.12 -16.00
CA ASP A 11 20.52 5.13 -14.91
C ASP A 11 20.01 6.55 -14.65
N GLY A 12 20.92 7.54 -14.66
CA GLY A 12 20.57 8.94 -14.51
C GLY A 12 19.66 9.47 -15.64
N TRP A 13 19.92 9.04 -16.87
CA TRP A 13 19.07 9.38 -18.02
C TRP A 13 17.67 8.76 -17.92
N LEU A 14 17.56 7.48 -17.54
CA LEU A 14 16.28 6.79 -17.37
C LEU A 14 15.39 7.49 -16.34
N VAL A 15 15.95 7.87 -15.19
CA VAL A 15 15.21 8.61 -14.16
C VAL A 15 14.75 9.98 -14.68
N GLY A 16 15.60 10.67 -15.44
CA GLY A 16 15.27 11.97 -16.04
C GLY A 16 14.10 11.89 -17.05
N GLU A 17 14.12 10.88 -17.92
CA GLU A 17 13.07 10.64 -18.90
C GLU A 17 11.75 10.24 -18.22
N ALA A 18 11.83 9.35 -17.22
CA ALA A 18 10.67 8.95 -16.42
C ALA A 18 10.03 10.15 -15.71
N ARG A 19 10.82 11.02 -15.09
CA ARG A 19 10.33 12.25 -14.44
C ARG A 19 9.65 13.20 -15.43
N THR A 20 10.23 13.36 -16.60
CA THR A 20 9.69 14.24 -17.64
C THR A 20 8.32 13.75 -18.10
N THR A 21 8.21 12.45 -18.35
CA THR A 21 7.00 11.82 -18.87
C THR A 21 5.89 11.77 -17.80
N LEU A 22 6.23 11.45 -16.55
CA LEU A 22 5.31 11.56 -15.41
C LEU A 22 4.83 13.01 -15.21
N GLY A 23 5.73 13.98 -15.32
CA GLY A 23 5.39 15.41 -15.22
C GLY A 23 4.47 15.90 -16.34
N ALA A 24 4.46 15.22 -17.48
CA ALA A 24 3.52 15.46 -18.58
C ALA A 24 2.15 14.78 -18.37
N GLY A 25 1.95 14.06 -17.27
CA GLY A 25 0.68 13.45 -16.88
C GLY A 25 0.53 11.97 -17.25
N ALA A 26 1.57 11.33 -17.77
CA ALA A 26 1.56 9.88 -17.99
C ALA A 26 1.54 9.12 -16.66
N THR A 27 0.95 7.93 -16.67
CA THR A 27 0.96 7.00 -15.54
C THR A 27 2.29 6.27 -15.43
N ALA A 28 2.58 5.71 -14.24
CA ALA A 28 3.76 4.88 -14.04
C ALA A 28 3.79 3.67 -14.98
N VAL A 29 2.62 3.11 -15.30
CA VAL A 29 2.45 1.99 -16.23
C VAL A 29 2.88 2.37 -17.65
N GLU A 30 2.38 3.49 -18.16
CA GLU A 30 2.74 3.98 -19.50
C GLU A 30 4.23 4.31 -19.59
N VAL A 31 4.77 4.97 -18.57
CA VAL A 31 6.19 5.34 -18.52
C VAL A 31 7.08 4.09 -18.50
N PHE A 32 6.74 3.11 -17.66
CA PHE A 32 7.46 1.84 -17.62
C PHE A 32 7.44 1.16 -18.97
N ALA A 33 6.25 0.99 -19.58
CA ALA A 33 6.12 0.23 -20.82
C ALA A 33 6.98 0.82 -21.94
N VAL A 34 6.95 2.14 -22.11
CA VAL A 34 7.73 2.85 -23.13
C VAL A 34 9.23 2.74 -22.89
N LEU A 35 9.68 2.84 -21.63
CA LEU A 35 11.10 2.77 -21.30
C LEU A 35 11.65 1.33 -21.39
N ALA A 36 10.85 0.34 -20.97
CA ALA A 36 11.22 -1.07 -21.02
C ALA A 36 11.35 -1.55 -22.46
N GLU A 37 10.45 -1.14 -23.36
CA GLU A 37 10.53 -1.43 -24.80
C GLU A 37 11.83 -0.89 -25.41
N ARG A 38 12.25 0.31 -25.02
CA ARG A 38 13.44 0.99 -25.56
C ARG A 38 14.74 0.40 -25.07
N THR A 39 14.79 -0.08 -23.83
CA THR A 39 16.04 -0.52 -23.18
C THR A 39 16.21 -2.02 -23.13
N ALA A 40 15.11 -2.77 -23.19
CA ALA A 40 15.07 -4.20 -22.84
C ALA A 40 15.58 -4.53 -21.42
N ASP A 41 15.79 -3.52 -20.57
CA ASP A 41 16.18 -3.68 -19.17
C ASP A 41 15.02 -3.27 -18.27
N TRP A 42 14.21 -4.26 -17.91
CA TRP A 42 12.96 -4.05 -17.20
C TRP A 42 13.20 -3.76 -15.72
N HIS A 43 14.27 -4.30 -15.13
CA HIS A 43 14.63 -4.04 -13.74
C HIS A 43 15.11 -2.59 -13.58
N ALA A 44 16.07 -2.16 -14.41
CA ALA A 44 16.56 -0.78 -14.40
C ALA A 44 15.42 0.22 -14.71
N THR A 45 14.53 -0.13 -15.63
CA THR A 45 13.34 0.68 -15.93
C THR A 45 12.40 0.78 -14.73
N ALA A 46 12.07 -0.33 -14.06
CA ALA A 46 11.22 -0.33 -12.88
C ALA A 46 11.79 0.53 -11.76
N LEU A 47 13.10 0.41 -11.51
CA LEU A 47 13.82 1.21 -10.53
C LEU A 47 13.76 2.70 -10.90
N ALA A 48 14.04 3.04 -12.15
CA ALA A 48 14.02 4.43 -12.62
C ALA A 48 12.64 5.08 -12.44
N VAL A 49 11.56 4.36 -12.75
CA VAL A 49 10.17 4.83 -12.53
C VAL A 49 9.90 5.04 -11.05
N CYS A 50 10.31 4.12 -10.17
CA CYS A 50 10.17 4.28 -8.72
C CYS A 50 10.88 5.54 -8.20
N LEU A 51 12.13 5.77 -8.62
CA LEU A 51 12.91 6.95 -8.27
C LEU A 51 12.31 8.25 -8.82
N ALA A 52 11.72 8.18 -10.01
CA ALA A 52 11.03 9.30 -10.63
C ALA A 52 9.75 9.69 -9.88
N LEU A 53 9.02 8.72 -9.34
CA LEU A 53 7.87 8.91 -8.45
C LEU A 53 8.25 9.41 -7.05
N GLY A 54 9.55 9.45 -6.72
CA GLY A 54 10.06 9.91 -5.43
C GLY A 54 10.12 8.82 -4.37
N ILE A 55 10.04 7.53 -4.74
CA ILE A 55 10.27 6.42 -3.82
C ILE A 55 11.76 6.41 -3.45
N PRO A 56 12.12 6.30 -2.15
CA PRO A 56 13.52 6.22 -1.74
C PRO A 56 14.23 5.03 -2.40
N ALA A 57 15.46 5.24 -2.89
CA ALA A 57 16.22 4.23 -3.65
C ALA A 57 16.33 2.90 -2.91
N THR A 58 16.71 2.93 -1.63
CA THR A 58 16.84 1.72 -0.81
C THR A 58 15.53 0.94 -0.67
N GLU A 59 14.38 1.62 -0.68
CA GLU A 59 13.07 0.97 -0.62
C GLU A 59 12.64 0.44 -1.98
N ALA A 60 12.93 1.16 -3.07
CA ALA A 60 12.66 0.71 -4.43
C ALA A 60 13.47 -0.55 -4.78
N GLU A 61 14.77 -0.55 -4.48
CA GLU A 61 15.67 -1.69 -4.64
C GLU A 61 15.17 -2.89 -3.82
N ARG A 62 14.92 -2.69 -2.52
CA ARG A 62 14.41 -3.77 -1.65
C ARG A 62 13.12 -4.39 -2.18
N ARG A 63 12.17 -3.59 -2.69
CA ARG A 63 10.94 -4.13 -3.28
C ARG A 63 11.22 -4.96 -4.52
N LEU A 64 12.04 -4.45 -5.43
CA LEU A 64 12.37 -5.14 -6.67
C LEU A 64 13.12 -6.46 -6.41
N ASP A 65 14.06 -6.45 -5.47
CA ASP A 65 14.96 -7.56 -5.24
C ASP A 65 14.41 -8.60 -4.24
N GLU A 66 13.50 -8.21 -3.34
CA GLU A 66 12.95 -9.11 -2.31
C GLU A 66 11.47 -9.42 -2.52
N GLU A 67 10.63 -8.43 -2.85
CA GLU A 67 9.18 -8.61 -2.95
C GLU A 67 8.74 -9.04 -4.36
N PHE A 68 9.44 -8.57 -5.40
CA PHE A 68 9.07 -8.75 -6.80
C PHE A 68 10.18 -9.37 -7.64
N ALA A 69 11.11 -10.07 -6.98
CA ALA A 69 12.26 -10.70 -7.62
C ALA A 69 11.81 -11.64 -8.74
N GLY A 70 12.39 -11.48 -9.93
CA GLY A 70 12.11 -12.32 -11.10
C GLY A 70 10.72 -12.13 -11.72
N LEU A 71 9.88 -11.22 -11.22
CA LEU A 71 8.53 -11.01 -11.76
C LEU A 71 8.55 -10.61 -13.24
N CYS A 72 9.48 -9.74 -13.62
CA CYS A 72 9.66 -9.32 -15.01
C CYS A 72 10.15 -10.45 -15.93
N GLU A 73 10.79 -11.49 -15.39
CA GLU A 73 11.32 -12.62 -16.17
C GLU A 73 10.20 -13.56 -16.67
N GLU A 74 8.98 -13.43 -16.14
CA GLU A 74 7.82 -14.23 -16.55
C GLU A 74 7.20 -13.76 -17.87
N PHE A 75 7.64 -12.62 -18.40
CA PHE A 75 7.06 -11.95 -19.57
C PHE A 75 8.04 -11.92 -20.74
N GLN A 76 7.51 -11.68 -21.93
CA GLN A 76 8.25 -11.63 -23.19
C GLN A 76 8.37 -10.20 -23.74
N PRO A 77 9.37 -9.91 -24.59
CA PRO A 77 9.39 -8.67 -25.35
C PRO A 77 8.07 -8.45 -26.11
N GLY A 78 7.48 -7.25 -25.96
CA GLY A 78 6.13 -6.93 -26.44
C GLY A 78 5.02 -7.06 -25.39
N GLU A 79 5.31 -7.57 -24.19
CA GLU A 79 4.37 -7.67 -23.05
C GLU A 79 4.68 -6.62 -21.95
N GLU A 80 5.34 -5.52 -22.29
CA GLU A 80 5.78 -4.52 -21.33
C GLU A 80 4.60 -3.86 -20.60
N THR A 81 3.46 -3.69 -21.28
CA THR A 81 2.24 -3.11 -20.69
C THR A 81 1.60 -4.07 -19.68
N GLU A 82 1.56 -5.36 -19.99
CA GLU A 82 1.06 -6.41 -19.11
C GLU A 82 1.93 -6.51 -17.85
N CYS A 83 3.25 -6.54 -18.03
CA CYS A 83 4.20 -6.52 -16.94
C CYS A 83 4.02 -5.28 -16.05
N ALA A 84 3.94 -4.09 -16.67
CA ALA A 84 3.68 -2.84 -15.97
C ALA A 84 2.38 -2.87 -15.14
N GLY A 85 1.31 -3.43 -15.70
CA GLY A 85 0.05 -3.61 -15.00
C GLY A 85 0.18 -4.53 -13.79
N VAL A 86 0.94 -5.62 -13.89
CA VAL A 86 1.21 -6.49 -12.73
C VAL A 86 2.08 -5.78 -11.67
N LEU A 87 3.09 -5.03 -12.07
CA LEU A 87 3.90 -4.21 -11.16
C LEU A 87 3.06 -3.13 -10.44
N GLU A 88 2.11 -2.51 -11.14
CA GLU A 88 1.17 -1.56 -10.53
C GLU A 88 0.20 -2.25 -9.55
N MET A 89 -0.40 -3.38 -9.95
CA MET A 89 -1.33 -4.13 -9.11
C MET A 89 -0.68 -4.65 -7.82
N THR A 90 0.60 -5.04 -7.92
CA THR A 90 1.41 -5.49 -6.79
C THR A 90 1.89 -4.33 -5.90
N GLY A 91 1.72 -3.08 -6.36
CA GLY A 91 2.02 -1.89 -5.58
C GLY A 91 3.49 -1.49 -5.60
N LEU A 92 4.26 -1.92 -6.61
CA LEU A 92 5.65 -1.51 -6.76
C LEU A 92 5.75 0.03 -6.81
N PHE A 93 4.90 0.65 -7.65
CA PHE A 93 4.86 2.09 -7.88
C PHE A 93 4.14 2.90 -6.79
N ASP A 94 3.76 2.26 -5.68
CA ASP A 94 3.14 2.99 -4.58
C ASP A 94 4.15 3.86 -3.85
N VAL A 95 3.91 5.17 -3.90
CA VAL A 95 4.69 6.16 -3.15
C VAL A 95 4.37 6.03 -1.66
N PRO A 96 5.36 5.68 -0.80
CA PRO A 96 5.16 5.68 0.64
C PRO A 96 4.73 7.06 1.13
N ARG A 97 3.74 7.10 2.01
CA ARG A 97 3.36 8.32 2.71
C ARG A 97 3.97 8.31 4.10
N THR A 98 4.70 9.38 4.43
CA THR A 98 5.07 9.64 5.83
C THR A 98 3.80 9.98 6.61
N LEU A 99 3.54 9.23 7.67
CA LEU A 99 2.39 9.45 8.54
C LEU A 99 2.76 10.45 9.64
N ASP A 100 1.82 11.34 9.96
CA ASP A 100 1.93 12.18 11.13
C ASP A 100 1.70 11.36 12.42
N PRO A 101 1.96 11.91 13.63
CA PRO A 101 1.78 11.17 14.86
C PRO A 101 0.36 10.63 15.09
N GLN A 102 -0.68 11.32 14.61
CA GLN A 102 -2.06 10.86 14.73
C GLN A 102 -2.34 9.71 13.77
N ASP A 103 -1.85 9.79 12.54
CA ASP A 103 -1.96 8.73 11.55
C ASP A 103 -1.17 7.47 11.94
N GLU A 104 0.01 7.60 12.54
CA GLU A 104 0.73 6.45 13.10
C GLU A 104 -0.06 5.79 14.25
N GLU A 105 -0.72 6.59 15.09
CA GLU A 105 -1.57 6.04 16.15
C GLU A 105 -2.80 5.30 15.60
N VAL A 106 -3.46 5.87 14.58
CA VAL A 106 -4.54 5.18 13.86
C VAL A 106 -4.04 3.86 13.29
N LYS A 107 -2.90 3.86 12.57
CA LYS A 107 -2.31 2.65 12.01
C LYS A 107 -1.99 1.61 13.09
N ARG A 108 -1.44 2.02 14.24
CA ARG A 108 -1.16 1.12 15.38
C ARG A 108 -2.43 0.48 15.93
N LEU A 109 -3.52 1.24 16.04
CA LEU A 109 -4.83 0.72 16.47
C LEU A 109 -5.41 -0.27 15.44
N LEU A 110 -5.30 0.05 14.14
CA LEU A 110 -5.74 -0.88 13.09
C LEU A 110 -4.91 -2.17 13.08
N GLN A 111 -3.60 -2.09 13.32
CA GLN A 111 -2.75 -3.28 13.50
C GLN A 111 -3.13 -4.09 14.75
N THR A 112 -3.52 -3.41 15.83
CA THR A 112 -4.07 -4.07 17.04
C THR A 112 -5.35 -4.84 16.72
N ALA A 113 -6.27 -4.22 15.96
CA ALA A 113 -7.47 -4.89 15.49
C ALA A 113 -7.12 -6.10 14.59
N ILE A 114 -6.18 -5.99 13.66
CA ILE A 114 -5.73 -7.12 12.84
C ILE A 114 -5.21 -8.27 13.72
N GLY A 115 -4.42 -7.98 14.75
CA GLY A 115 -3.95 -9.00 15.70
C GLY A 115 -5.10 -9.70 16.43
N ALA A 116 -6.12 -8.96 16.85
CA ALA A 116 -7.32 -9.49 17.50
C ALA A 116 -8.25 -10.27 16.56
N LEU A 117 -8.23 -9.98 15.26
CA LEU A 117 -9.03 -10.66 14.23
C LEU A 117 -8.56 -12.10 13.97
N GLY A 118 -7.27 -12.37 14.19
CA GLY A 118 -6.63 -13.65 13.88
C GLY A 118 -6.25 -13.74 12.40
N LYS A 119 -6.53 -14.88 11.75
CA LYS A 119 -6.07 -15.13 10.37
C LYS A 119 -6.82 -14.29 9.34
N LEU A 120 -6.09 -13.42 8.64
CA LEU A 120 -6.56 -12.72 7.44
C LEU A 120 -6.38 -13.58 6.18
N ARG A 121 -7.28 -13.41 5.21
CA ARG A 121 -7.06 -13.93 3.84
C ARG A 121 -5.91 -13.15 3.22
N SER A 122 -5.03 -13.84 2.48
CA SER A 122 -3.80 -13.26 1.89
C SER A 122 -4.07 -11.99 1.07
N GLY A 123 -5.10 -11.99 0.21
CA GLY A 123 -5.46 -10.79 -0.56
C GLY A 123 -5.93 -9.61 0.29
N HIS A 124 -6.58 -9.87 1.43
CA HIS A 124 -7.00 -8.80 2.36
C HIS A 124 -5.80 -8.25 3.15
N ALA A 125 -4.90 -9.13 3.60
CA ALA A 125 -3.65 -8.73 4.23
C ALA A 125 -2.77 -7.89 3.27
N PHE A 126 -2.68 -8.30 2.00
CA PHE A 126 -2.00 -7.55 0.95
C PHE A 126 -2.60 -6.15 0.76
N SER A 127 -3.93 -6.06 0.63
CA SER A 127 -4.62 -4.77 0.48
C SER A 127 -4.39 -3.84 1.67
N LEU A 128 -4.43 -4.35 2.91
CA LEU A 128 -4.17 -3.56 4.11
C LEU A 128 -2.72 -3.08 4.20
N SER A 129 -1.76 -3.95 3.87
CA SER A 129 -0.33 -3.58 3.82
C SER A 129 -0.11 -2.39 2.87
N ARG A 130 -0.71 -2.47 1.68
CA ARG A 130 -0.67 -1.39 0.68
C ARG A 130 -1.31 -0.09 1.18
N GLN A 131 -2.46 -0.19 1.84
CA GLN A 131 -3.15 0.97 2.41
C GLN A 131 -2.34 1.64 3.52
N PHE A 132 -1.68 0.87 4.40
CA PHE A 132 -0.82 1.44 5.44
C PHE A 132 0.41 2.14 4.84
N ARG A 133 1.05 1.53 3.84
CA ARG A 133 2.20 2.11 3.14
C ARG A 133 1.86 3.45 2.48
N THR A 134 0.68 3.55 1.89
CA THR A 134 0.21 4.75 1.16
C THR A 134 -0.58 5.72 2.04
N GLY A 135 -0.76 5.42 3.32
CA GLY A 135 -1.52 6.24 4.27
C GLY A 135 -3.04 6.30 4.01
N GLN A 136 -3.60 5.32 3.30
CA GLN A 136 -5.05 5.18 3.08
C GLN A 136 -5.75 4.59 4.33
N LEU A 137 -5.58 5.25 5.49
CA LEU A 137 -6.01 4.74 6.79
C LEU A 137 -7.54 4.69 6.92
N THR A 138 -8.26 5.67 6.37
CA THR A 138 -9.74 5.63 6.29
C THR A 138 -10.22 4.38 5.56
N ARG A 139 -9.60 4.06 4.42
CA ARG A 139 -9.96 2.87 3.64
C ARG A 139 -9.65 1.58 4.39
N ALA A 140 -8.51 1.51 5.09
CA ALA A 140 -8.15 0.38 5.93
C ALA A 140 -9.15 0.17 7.07
N PHE A 141 -9.52 1.25 7.77
CA PHE A 141 -10.55 1.25 8.82
C PHE A 141 -11.88 0.71 8.29
N LEU A 142 -12.40 1.26 7.20
CA LEU A 142 -13.67 0.83 6.60
C LEU A 142 -13.62 -0.63 6.13
N SER A 143 -12.47 -1.06 5.59
CA SER A 143 -12.25 -2.45 5.18
C SER A 143 -12.33 -3.42 6.36
N LEU A 144 -11.68 -3.08 7.47
CA LEU A 144 -11.71 -3.87 8.70
C LEU A 144 -13.10 -3.90 9.32
N ALA A 145 -13.74 -2.73 9.52
CA ALA A 145 -15.08 -2.62 10.11
C ALA A 145 -16.12 -3.52 9.40
N ARG A 146 -15.98 -3.74 8.09
CA ARG A 146 -16.85 -4.63 7.31
C ARG A 146 -16.60 -6.14 7.53
N VAL A 147 -15.38 -6.55 7.87
CA VAL A 147 -15.03 -7.97 8.00
C VAL A 147 -15.46 -8.52 9.35
N GLY A 148 -15.16 -7.79 10.43
CA GLY A 148 -15.45 -8.19 11.80
C GLY A 148 -14.73 -9.48 12.27
N PRO A 149 -14.64 -9.73 13.58
CA PRO A 149 -14.08 -10.97 14.11
C PRO A 149 -15.03 -12.14 13.89
N ARG A 150 -14.49 -13.35 13.75
CA ARG A 150 -15.32 -14.56 13.66
C ARG A 150 -16.11 -14.75 14.97
N PRO A 151 -17.37 -15.22 14.90
CA PRO A 151 -18.14 -15.54 16.10
C PRO A 151 -17.39 -16.49 17.03
N GLY A 152 -17.33 -16.17 18.33
CA GLY A 152 -16.68 -17.00 19.35
C GLY A 152 -15.17 -16.83 19.48
N HIS A 153 -14.54 -15.91 18.75
CA HIS A 153 -13.14 -15.57 18.99
C HIS A 153 -13.02 -14.72 20.27
N SER A 154 -12.21 -15.17 21.23
CA SER A 154 -12.06 -14.53 22.56
C SER A 154 -11.56 -13.08 22.54
N SER A 155 -11.02 -12.62 21.41
CA SER A 155 -10.48 -11.27 21.18
C SER A 155 -11.45 -10.35 20.44
N ALA A 156 -12.72 -10.72 20.27
CA ALA A 156 -13.71 -9.88 19.58
C ALA A 156 -13.90 -8.51 20.27
N SER A 157 -13.84 -8.47 21.61
CA SER A 157 -13.90 -7.22 22.36
C SER A 157 -12.72 -6.30 22.04
N ASP A 158 -11.50 -6.84 22.03
CA ASP A 158 -10.28 -6.08 21.73
C ASP A 158 -10.29 -5.56 20.28
N TYR A 159 -10.82 -6.37 19.36
CA TYR A 159 -10.99 -5.99 17.96
C TYR A 159 -11.87 -4.74 17.81
N TRP A 160 -13.08 -4.78 18.38
CA TRP A 160 -14.03 -3.68 18.25
C TRP A 160 -13.58 -2.44 19.01
N ALA A 161 -12.98 -2.60 20.20
CA ALA A 161 -12.42 -1.48 20.96
C ALA A 161 -11.32 -0.74 20.19
N ALA A 162 -10.42 -1.48 19.53
CA ALA A 162 -9.37 -0.89 18.71
C ALA A 162 -9.93 -0.15 17.49
N LEU A 163 -10.98 -0.68 16.84
CA LEU A 163 -11.65 0.02 15.73
C LEU A 163 -12.39 1.27 16.19
N VAL A 164 -13.05 1.25 17.35
CA VAL A 164 -13.72 2.45 17.90
C VAL A 164 -12.69 3.56 18.13
N ALA A 165 -11.59 3.26 18.82
CA ALA A 165 -10.53 4.23 19.07
C ALA A 165 -9.93 4.79 17.75
N ALA A 166 -9.71 3.93 16.76
CA ALA A 166 -9.20 4.36 15.45
C ALA A 166 -10.20 5.27 14.72
N GLY A 167 -11.49 4.92 14.73
CA GLY A 167 -12.54 5.70 14.10
C GLY A 167 -12.73 7.08 14.75
N GLU A 168 -12.59 7.19 16.07
CA GLU A 168 -12.65 8.47 16.78
C GLU A 168 -11.50 9.40 16.40
N LEU A 169 -10.27 8.88 16.29
CA LEU A 169 -9.14 9.64 15.80
C LEU A 169 -9.33 10.06 14.34
N LEU A 170 -9.89 9.20 13.49
CA LEU A 170 -10.19 9.53 12.10
C LEU A 170 -11.26 10.62 11.98
N GLN A 171 -12.29 10.64 12.84
CA GLN A 171 -13.31 11.69 12.87
C GLN A 171 -12.78 13.06 13.31
N SER A 172 -11.76 13.08 14.17
CA SER A 172 -11.21 14.32 14.71
C SER A 172 -10.34 15.11 13.73
N GLY A 173 -9.95 14.50 12.61
CA GLY A 173 -9.08 15.12 11.59
C GLY A 173 -9.85 15.60 10.35
N ASP A 174 -9.18 16.41 9.53
CA ASP A 174 -9.62 16.68 8.16
C ASP A 174 -9.28 15.45 7.30
N ARG A 175 -10.29 14.65 7.00
CA ARG A 175 -10.16 13.36 6.32
C ARG A 175 -11.24 13.22 5.24
N GLU A 176 -10.93 12.43 4.23
CA GLU A 176 -11.90 12.04 3.21
C GLU A 176 -12.94 11.07 3.79
N ASP A 177 -14.14 11.05 3.21
CA ASP A 177 -15.22 10.11 3.53
C ASP A 177 -15.70 10.08 5.00
N LEU A 178 -15.67 11.23 5.70
CA LEU A 178 -16.10 11.33 7.11
C LEU A 178 -17.48 10.71 7.40
N ALA A 179 -18.45 10.85 6.49
CA ALA A 179 -19.78 10.26 6.66
C ALA A 179 -19.74 8.72 6.69
N SER A 180 -18.87 8.10 5.88
CA SER A 180 -18.65 6.65 5.90
C SER A 180 -17.95 6.21 7.19
N VAL A 181 -16.98 7.01 7.66
CA VAL A 181 -16.29 6.77 8.93
C VAL A 181 -17.26 6.84 10.10
N GLU A 182 -18.12 7.86 10.16
CA GLU A 182 -19.13 8.02 11.20
C GLU A 182 -20.09 6.84 11.27
N LYS A 183 -20.61 6.41 10.12
CA LYS A 183 -21.48 5.24 10.06
C LYS A 183 -20.77 3.98 10.55
N ALA A 184 -19.57 3.70 10.05
CA ALA A 184 -18.82 2.52 10.44
C ALA A 184 -18.41 2.54 11.93
N LEU A 185 -18.13 3.72 12.49
CA LEU A 185 -17.82 3.89 13.90
C LEU A 185 -19.05 3.58 14.77
N GLU A 186 -20.23 4.02 14.37
CA GLU A 186 -21.48 3.68 15.07
C GLU A 186 -21.72 2.17 15.05
N ASP A 187 -21.53 1.51 13.91
CA ASP A 187 -21.63 0.05 13.80
C ASP A 187 -20.62 -0.65 14.74
N CYS A 188 -19.38 -0.16 14.83
CA CYS A 188 -18.36 -0.68 15.75
C CYS A 188 -18.74 -0.51 17.23
N ARG A 189 -19.34 0.64 17.59
CA ARG A 189 -19.83 0.90 18.96
C ARG A 189 -20.95 -0.06 19.35
N GLN A 190 -21.87 -0.33 18.43
CA GLN A 190 -22.94 -1.30 18.65
C GLN A 190 -22.40 -2.71 18.89
N HIS A 191 -21.41 -3.15 18.11
CA HIS A 191 -20.76 -4.44 18.33
C HIS A 191 -19.97 -4.53 19.64
N THR A 192 -19.35 -3.44 20.07
CA THR A 192 -18.68 -3.35 21.37
C THR A 192 -19.68 -3.54 22.51
N ALA A 193 -20.82 -2.84 22.46
CA ALA A 193 -21.88 -2.95 23.48
C ALA A 193 -22.48 -4.37 23.54
N GLN A 194 -22.70 -5.00 22.39
CA GLN A 194 -23.19 -6.39 22.32
C GLN A 194 -22.19 -7.39 22.91
N SER A 195 -20.90 -7.18 22.66
CA SER A 195 -19.83 -8.05 23.19
C SER A 195 -19.71 -7.96 24.72
N ALA A 196 -19.94 -6.77 25.29
CA ALA A 196 -19.96 -6.58 26.74
C ALA A 196 -21.16 -7.29 27.41
N LEU A 197 -22.33 -7.28 26.76
CA LEU A 197 -23.54 -7.95 27.25
C LEU A 197 -23.47 -9.48 27.18
N ALA A 198 -22.69 -10.04 26.25
CA ALA A 198 -22.53 -11.48 26.09
C ALA A 198 -21.56 -12.12 27.12
N LEU A 199 -20.80 -11.29 27.85
CA LEU A 199 -19.80 -11.71 28.85
C LEU A 199 -20.27 -11.51 30.31
N GLY A 200 -21.42 -10.86 30.52
CA GLY A 200 -22.04 -10.64 31.84
C GLY A 200 -23.19 -11.60 32.10
#